data_AF-E6KSY0-F1
#
_entry.id   AF-E6KSY0-F1
#
_cell.length_a   1.000
_cell.length_b   1.000
_cell.length_c   1.000
_cell.angle_alpha   90.00
_cell.angle_beta   90.00
_cell.angle_gamma   90.00
#
_symmetry.space_group_name_H-M   'P 1'
#
loop_
_entity.id
_entity.type
_entity.pdbx_description
1 polymer ?
#
loop_
_entity_poly.entity_id
_entity_poly.type
_entity_poly.pdbx_seq_one_letter_code
_entity_poly.pdbx_strand_id
1 'polypeptide(L)'
;MTVNPPRKRAVAGILALVFAVAWTYAHIAYAWPWKERSTGNACTGKYYLTPYDKQRSFSLGTLADGRAIYMGSRGEVYMGHDVASFGLSVSTDTDSTDPLAHAKNLHRGDSTTVEGVGTFTLKEAHSDIVWFTPNPGKATFCFDPDPTFTIYDYAQQGH
;
A
#
# COMPACT_ATOMS: atom_id res chain seq x y z
N MET A 1 -45.81 3.57 -41.93
CA MET A 1 -45.46 2.96 -40.63
C MET A 1 -46.03 3.85 -39.53
N THR A 2 -47.03 3.38 -38.80
CA THR A 2 -47.64 4.14 -37.71
C THR A 2 -46.89 3.81 -36.42
N VAL A 3 -46.06 4.74 -35.95
CA VAL A 3 -45.38 4.60 -34.66
C VAL A 3 -46.37 5.02 -33.59
N ASN A 4 -46.95 4.05 -32.89
CA ASN A 4 -47.81 4.36 -31.75
C ASN A 4 -46.97 5.01 -30.64
N PRO A 5 -47.39 6.16 -30.08
CA PRO A 5 -46.64 6.82 -29.02
C PRO A 5 -46.52 5.88 -27.81
N PRO A 6 -45.36 5.84 -27.14
CA PRO A 6 -45.18 4.94 -26.01
C PRO A 6 -46.24 5.27 -24.95
N ARG A 7 -46.96 4.23 -24.50
CA ARG A 7 -47.96 4.38 -23.44
C ARG A 7 -47.28 5.05 -22.24
N LYS A 8 -47.90 6.08 -21.66
CA LYS A 8 -47.35 6.87 -20.54
C LYS A 8 -46.74 6.00 -19.42
N ARG A 9 -47.32 4.82 -19.17
CA ARG A 9 -46.82 3.82 -18.20
C ARG A 9 -45.47 3.22 -18.58
N ALA A 10 -45.20 2.99 -19.86
CA ALA A 10 -43.91 2.51 -20.35
C ALA A 10 -42.81 3.57 -20.19
N VAL A 11 -43.13 4.83 -20.50
CA VAL A 11 -42.20 5.96 -20.29
C VAL A 11 -41.89 6.13 -18.80
N ALA A 12 -42.91 6.07 -17.95
CA ALA A 12 -42.73 6.15 -16.50
C ALA A 12 -41.89 4.98 -15.95
N GLY A 13 -42.09 3.76 -16.46
CA GLY A 13 -41.29 2.60 -16.08
C GLY A 13 -39.82 2.73 -16.47
N ILE A 14 -39.53 3.24 -17.67
CA ILE A 14 -38.15 3.48 -18.14
C ILE A 14 -37.48 4.56 -17.28
N LEU A 15 -38.17 5.67 -16.99
CA LEU A 15 -37.62 6.73 -16.14
C LEU A 15 -37.35 6.24 -14.71
N ALA A 16 -38.25 5.43 -14.15
CA ALA A 16 -38.05 4.83 -12.83
C ALA A 16 -36.84 3.87 -12.82
N LEU A 17 -36.64 3.08 -13.88
CA LEU A 17 -35.47 2.21 -14.02
C LEU A 17 -34.17 3.02 -14.10
N VAL A 18 -34.14 4.06 -14.95
CA VAL A 18 -32.97 4.95 -15.08
C VAL A 18 -32.66 5.62 -13.75
N PHE A 19 -33.68 6.12 -13.05
CA PHE A 19 -33.51 6.72 -11.74
C PHE A 19 -32.98 5.70 -10.71
N ALA A 20 -33.52 4.48 -10.68
CA ALA A 20 -33.05 3.44 -9.78
C ALA A 20 -31.59 3.06 -10.06
N VAL A 21 -31.20 2.92 -11.33
CA VAL A 21 -29.81 2.63 -11.72
C VAL A 21 -28.88 3.79 -11.34
N ALA A 22 -29.26 5.04 -11.66
CA ALA A 22 -28.49 6.22 -11.32
C ALA A 22 -28.35 6.41 -9.80
N TRP A 23 -29.44 6.21 -9.05
CA TRP A 23 -29.46 6.27 -7.59
C TRP A 23 -28.56 5.21 -6.97
N THR A 24 -28.65 3.97 -7.44
CA THR A 24 -27.81 2.87 -6.96
C THR A 24 -26.34 3.14 -7.28
N TYR A 25 -26.02 3.62 -8.48
CA TYR A 25 -24.66 3.99 -8.86
C TYR A 25 -24.14 5.18 -8.04
N ALA A 26 -24.98 6.19 -7.76
CA ALA A 26 -24.62 7.32 -6.93
C ALA A 26 -24.36 6.91 -5.48
N HIS A 27 -25.17 6.02 -4.90
CA HIS A 27 -24.94 5.49 -3.56
C HIS A 27 -23.71 4.60 -3.48
N ILE A 28 -23.48 3.78 -4.49
CA ILE A 28 -22.28 2.95 -4.60
C ILE A 28 -21.04 3.84 -4.74
N ALA A 29 -21.07 4.86 -5.59
CA ALA A 29 -19.96 5.82 -5.75
C ALA A 29 -19.75 6.71 -4.52
N TYR A 30 -20.83 7.10 -3.82
CA TYR A 30 -20.77 7.93 -2.61
C TYR A 30 -20.31 7.13 -1.38
N ALA A 31 -20.73 5.86 -1.26
CA ALA A 31 -20.28 4.94 -0.22
C ALA A 31 -18.88 4.38 -0.50
N TRP A 32 -18.32 4.65 -1.68
CA TRP A 32 -16.97 4.27 -2.02
C TRP A 32 -15.96 5.38 -1.70
N PRO A 33 -15.13 5.22 -0.66
CA PRO A 33 -13.91 5.99 -0.52
C PRO A 33 -12.85 5.37 -1.47
N TRP A 34 -13.06 5.42 -2.79
CA TRP A 34 -12.15 4.80 -3.78
C TRP A 34 -10.72 5.32 -3.80
N LYS A 35 -10.43 6.38 -3.07
CA LYS A 35 -9.08 6.86 -2.88
C LYS A 35 -8.96 7.23 -1.42
N GLU A 36 -8.16 6.47 -0.69
CA GLU A 36 -7.38 7.08 0.39
C GLU A 36 -6.83 8.40 -0.15
N ARG A 37 -7.12 9.48 0.55
CA ARG A 37 -6.90 10.85 0.08
C ARG A 37 -5.41 11.00 -0.23
N SER A 38 -5.03 10.84 -1.50
CA SER A 38 -3.62 10.84 -1.95
C SER A 38 -2.93 12.19 -1.73
N THR A 39 -3.71 13.23 -1.43
CA THR A 39 -3.29 14.60 -1.22
C THR A 39 -2.91 14.87 0.23
N GLY A 40 -1.66 14.52 0.54
CA GLY A 40 -0.99 14.85 1.80
C GLY A 40 0.37 14.17 1.83
N ASN A 41 1.43 14.90 2.22
CA ASN A 41 2.72 14.28 2.46
C ASN A 41 2.60 13.51 3.78
N ALA A 42 2.18 12.24 3.72
CA ALA A 42 1.98 11.39 4.89
C ALA A 42 3.27 11.07 5.66
N CYS A 43 4.40 11.65 5.24
CA CYS A 43 5.73 11.28 5.68
C CYS A 43 6.57 12.46 6.13
N THR A 44 7.22 12.26 7.27
CA THR A 44 8.31 13.07 7.82
C THR A 44 9.64 12.31 7.88
N GLY A 45 9.69 11.06 7.38
CA GLY A 45 10.90 10.22 7.40
C GLY A 45 12.02 10.72 6.51
N LYS A 46 13.28 10.37 6.85
CA LYS A 46 14.49 10.83 6.16
C LYS A 46 14.78 10.09 4.86
N TYR A 47 14.35 8.82 4.76
CA TYR A 47 14.66 7.95 3.63
C TYR A 47 13.39 7.37 3.01
N TYR A 48 13.42 7.14 1.69
CA TYR A 48 12.36 6.46 0.97
C TYR A 48 12.83 5.05 0.59
N LEU A 49 12.12 4.04 1.08
CA LEU A 49 12.40 2.63 0.80
C LEU A 49 11.39 2.11 -0.21
N THR A 50 11.84 1.83 -1.42
CA THR A 50 11.04 1.20 -2.47
C THR A 50 11.78 -0.06 -2.93
N PRO A 51 11.34 -1.27 -2.53
CA PRO A 51 11.97 -2.48 -3.01
C PRO A 51 11.78 -2.56 -4.53
N TYR A 52 12.89 -2.78 -5.22
CA TYR A 52 12.94 -2.78 -6.68
C TYR A 52 12.18 -3.96 -7.30
N ASP A 53 12.05 -5.06 -6.55
CA ASP A 53 11.48 -6.31 -7.04
C ASP A 53 10.69 -7.07 -5.96
N LYS A 54 9.58 -7.72 -6.36
CA LYS A 54 8.59 -8.34 -5.46
C LYS A 54 9.14 -9.51 -4.61
N GLN A 55 10.36 -9.97 -4.87
CA GLN A 55 10.92 -11.20 -4.34
C GLN A 55 12.27 -11.08 -3.63
N ARG A 56 12.98 -9.95 -3.74
CA ARG A 56 14.30 -9.81 -3.10
C ARG A 56 14.24 -8.86 -1.91
N SER A 57 14.58 -9.40 -0.74
CA SER A 57 14.99 -8.58 0.38
C SER A 57 16.28 -7.84 0.02
N PHE A 58 16.36 -6.57 0.36
CA PHE A 58 17.59 -5.78 0.23
C PHE A 58 18.15 -5.53 1.62
N SER A 59 19.47 -5.35 1.72
CA SER A 59 20.09 -5.02 3.00
C SER A 59 19.81 -3.55 3.35
N LEU A 60 19.23 -3.33 4.51
CA LEU A 60 18.78 -2.02 4.98
C LEU A 60 19.90 -1.26 5.69
N GLY A 61 20.72 -1.97 6.45
CA GLY A 61 21.73 -1.38 7.32
C GLY A 61 22.26 -2.39 8.33
N THR A 62 22.97 -1.88 9.34
CA THR A 62 23.48 -2.68 10.46
C THR A 62 22.98 -2.14 11.79
N LEU A 63 22.61 -3.08 12.67
CA LEU A 63 22.37 -2.80 14.08
C LEU A 63 23.66 -2.32 14.77
N ALA A 64 23.49 -1.73 15.96
CA ALA A 64 24.60 -1.30 16.81
C ALA A 64 25.57 -2.44 17.20
N ASP A 65 25.10 -3.69 17.18
CA ASP A 65 25.90 -4.89 17.43
C ASP A 65 26.66 -5.42 16.20
N GLY A 66 26.51 -4.75 15.05
CA GLY A 66 27.19 -5.08 13.79
C GLY A 66 26.43 -6.09 12.91
N ARG A 67 25.29 -6.63 13.34
CA ARG A 67 24.50 -7.55 12.51
C ARG A 67 23.75 -6.80 11.41
N ALA A 68 23.76 -7.36 10.20
CA ALA A 68 23.07 -6.79 9.05
C ALA A 68 21.56 -7.05 9.12
N ILE A 69 20.77 -6.03 8.80
CA ILE A 69 19.32 -6.13 8.67
C ILE A 69 18.95 -6.14 7.21
N TYR A 70 18.09 -7.08 6.83
CA TYR A 70 17.50 -7.17 5.51
C TYR A 70 16.02 -6.83 5.58
N MET A 71 15.54 -6.09 4.60
CA MET A 71 14.14 -5.72 4.48
C MET A 71 13.54 -6.29 3.20
N GLY A 72 12.40 -6.96 3.33
CA GLY A 72 11.50 -7.27 2.23
C GLY A 72 10.17 -6.54 2.42
N SER A 73 9.53 -6.12 1.33
CA SER A 73 8.17 -5.58 1.42
C SER A 73 7.30 -6.01 0.24
N ARG A 74 5.99 -5.92 0.47
CA ARG A 74 4.96 -6.31 -0.48
C ARG A 74 3.79 -5.34 -0.37
N GLY A 75 3.53 -4.61 -1.45
CA GLY A 75 2.29 -3.84 -1.60
C GLY A 75 1.18 -4.75 -2.10
N GLU A 76 -0.04 -4.53 -1.64
CA GLU A 76 -1.25 -5.19 -2.11
C GLU A 76 -2.35 -4.12 -2.21
N VAL A 77 -3.23 -4.26 -3.19
CA VAL A 77 -4.47 -3.46 -3.21
C VAL A 77 -5.60 -4.41 -2.89
N TYR A 78 -6.33 -4.12 -1.82
CA TYR A 78 -7.49 -4.90 -1.40
C TYR A 78 -8.71 -3.99 -1.34
N MET A 79 -9.72 -4.28 -2.17
CA MET A 79 -10.99 -3.54 -2.18
C MET A 79 -10.84 -2.01 -2.37
N GLY A 80 -9.82 -1.56 -3.09
CA GLY A 80 -9.55 -0.13 -3.32
C GLY A 80 -8.78 0.57 -2.20
N HIS A 81 -8.30 -0.18 -1.20
CA HIS A 81 -7.37 0.30 -0.19
C HIS A 81 -5.94 -0.14 -0.50
N ASP A 82 -5.03 0.83 -0.47
CA ASP A 82 -3.59 0.61 -0.62
C ASP A 82 -3.06 0.04 0.70
N VAL A 83 -2.79 -1.26 0.72
CA VAL A 83 -2.22 -1.94 1.88
C VAL A 83 -0.81 -2.40 1.60
N ALA A 84 0.07 -2.32 2.58
CA ALA A 84 1.40 -2.88 2.45
C ALA A 84 1.79 -3.70 3.67
N SER A 85 2.68 -4.64 3.41
CA SER A 85 3.30 -5.46 4.44
C SER A 85 4.81 -5.42 4.25
N PHE A 86 5.56 -5.49 5.35
CA PHE A 86 7.00 -5.64 5.29
C PHE A 86 7.50 -6.59 6.36
N GLY A 87 8.65 -7.20 6.09
CA GLY A 87 9.38 -8.05 7.01
C GLY A 87 10.84 -7.61 7.10
N LEU A 88 11.38 -7.67 8.30
CA LEU A 88 12.79 -7.50 8.59
C LEU A 88 13.38 -8.83 9.05
N SER A 89 14.57 -9.15 8.56
CA SER A 89 15.37 -10.26 9.05
C SER A 89 16.77 -9.78 9.42
N VAL A 90 17.39 -10.43 10.39
CA VAL A 90 18.74 -10.13 10.87
C VAL A 90 19.69 -11.24 10.45
N SER A 91 20.89 -10.89 10.01
CA SER A 91 21.96 -11.86 9.77
C SER A 91 22.31 -12.58 11.07
N THR A 92 22.38 -13.90 11.01
CA THR A 92 22.90 -14.71 12.11
C THR A 92 24.42 -14.88 11.98
N ASP A 93 25.07 -15.46 12.99
CA ASP A 93 26.50 -15.83 12.90
C ASP A 93 26.77 -16.94 11.87
N THR A 94 25.71 -17.62 11.42
CA THR A 94 25.70 -18.51 10.26
C THR A 94 25.22 -17.75 9.02
N ASP A 95 25.49 -18.23 7.81
CA ASP A 95 25.04 -17.65 6.52
C ASP A 95 23.48 -17.68 6.31
N SER A 96 22.73 -17.63 7.40
CA SER A 96 21.28 -17.61 7.50
C SER A 96 20.79 -16.25 8.01
N THR A 97 19.47 -16.06 7.96
CA THR A 97 18.81 -14.89 8.52
C THR A 97 17.64 -15.32 9.38
N ASP A 98 17.47 -14.67 10.53
CA ASP A 98 16.32 -14.90 11.42
C ASP A 98 15.29 -13.77 11.28
N PRO A 99 13.97 -14.05 11.35
CA PRO A 99 12.95 -13.01 11.37
C PRO A 99 13.12 -12.09 12.58
N LEU A 100 13.19 -10.78 12.34
CA LEU A 100 13.28 -9.77 13.39
C LEU A 100 11.93 -9.12 13.67
N ALA A 101 11.25 -8.66 12.62
CA ALA A 101 9.98 -7.96 12.75
C ALA A 101 9.13 -8.14 11.48
N HIS A 102 7.82 -8.02 11.63
CA HIS A 102 6.90 -8.06 10.50
C HIS A 102 5.70 -7.16 10.78
N ALA A 103 5.33 -6.33 9.80
CA ALA A 103 4.08 -5.59 9.80
C ALA A 103 3.20 -6.03 8.63
N LYS A 104 1.89 -6.16 8.87
CA LYS A 104 0.90 -6.62 7.90
C LYS A 104 -0.22 -5.61 7.79
N ASN A 105 -0.79 -5.48 6.59
CA ASN A 105 -1.98 -4.68 6.33
C ASN A 105 -1.86 -3.23 6.82
N LEU A 106 -0.68 -2.62 6.64
CA LEU A 106 -0.47 -1.20 6.89
C LEU A 106 -1.23 -0.40 5.84
N HIS A 107 -2.00 0.60 6.26
CA HIS A 107 -2.64 1.58 5.39
C HIS A 107 -1.74 2.79 5.23
N ARG A 108 -2.04 3.63 4.24
CA ARG A 108 -1.27 4.85 4.02
C ARG A 108 -1.25 5.74 5.26
N GLY A 109 -0.05 6.10 5.71
CA GLY A 109 0.17 6.88 6.94
C GLY A 109 0.32 6.02 8.20
N ASP A 110 0.03 4.71 8.15
CA ASP A 110 0.31 3.83 9.27
C ASP A 110 1.83 3.73 9.47
N SER A 111 2.24 3.87 10.73
CA SER A 111 3.63 3.78 11.14
C SER A 111 3.84 2.57 12.05
N THR A 112 4.97 1.91 11.89
CA THR A 112 5.43 0.88 12.83
C THR A 112 6.88 1.15 13.19
N THR A 113 7.21 1.02 14.47
CA THR A 113 8.56 1.23 14.99
C THR A 113 9.15 -0.10 15.39
N VAL A 114 10.38 -0.35 14.94
CA VAL A 114 11.18 -1.52 15.33
C VAL A 114 12.35 -1.01 16.15
N GLU A 115 12.42 -1.46 17.41
CA GLU A 115 13.46 -1.07 18.36
C GLU A 115 14.86 -1.35 17.80
N GLY A 116 15.76 -0.37 17.92
CA GLY A 116 17.14 -0.46 17.42
C GLY A 116 17.30 -0.36 15.89
N VAL A 117 16.20 -0.29 15.13
CA VAL A 117 16.23 -0.14 13.66
C VAL A 117 15.66 1.21 13.24
N GLY A 118 14.43 1.53 13.65
CA GLY A 118 13.78 2.79 13.31
C GLY A 118 12.27 2.65 13.04
N THR A 119 11.69 3.74 12.53
CA THR A 119 10.26 3.85 12.25
C THR A 119 9.97 3.82 10.76
N PHE A 120 9.05 2.95 10.35
CA PHE A 120 8.58 2.79 8.98
C PHE A 120 7.16 3.31 8.87
N THR A 121 6.92 4.26 7.98
CA THR A 121 5.58 4.78 7.68
C THR A 121 5.21 4.43 6.26
N LEU A 122 4.05 3.82 6.02
CA LEU A 122 3.61 3.54 4.66
C LEU A 122 3.26 4.85 3.94
N LYS A 123 4.01 5.18 2.90
CA LYS A 123 3.74 6.37 2.06
C LYS A 123 2.70 6.08 1.01
N GLU A 124 2.87 4.95 0.33
CA GLU A 124 2.11 4.59 -0.86
C GLU A 124 2.27 3.09 -1.12
N ALA A 125 1.19 2.44 -1.54
CA ALA A 125 1.25 1.12 -2.14
C ALA A 125 0.60 1.20 -3.52
N HIS A 126 1.22 0.57 -4.52
CA HIS A 126 0.76 0.53 -5.89
C HIS A 126 0.56 -0.92 -6.29
N SER A 127 -0.61 -1.26 -6.82
CA SER A 127 -0.77 -2.52 -7.58
C SER A 127 -0.68 -2.24 -9.08
N ASP A 128 0.09 -3.06 -9.79
CA ASP A 128 0.23 -2.95 -11.25
C ASP A 128 -1.10 -3.24 -11.98
N ILE A 129 -2.11 -3.80 -11.30
CA ILE A 129 -3.42 -4.14 -11.88
C ILE A 129 -4.53 -3.91 -10.84
N VAL A 130 -5.59 -3.19 -11.23
CA VAL A 130 -6.76 -2.90 -10.38
C VAL A 130 -7.69 -4.12 -10.34
N TRP A 131 -7.68 -4.90 -9.25
CA TRP A 131 -8.60 -6.04 -9.07
C TRP A 131 -9.14 -6.14 -7.63
N PHE A 132 -10.27 -6.84 -7.48
CA PHE A 132 -10.93 -7.17 -6.20
C PHE A 132 -10.21 -8.28 -5.39
N THR A 133 -9.01 -8.67 -5.81
CA THR A 133 -8.18 -9.74 -5.21
C THR A 133 -6.80 -9.15 -4.87
N PRO A 134 -6.15 -9.55 -3.75
CA PRO A 134 -4.84 -9.02 -3.38
C PRO A 134 -3.82 -9.31 -4.49
N ASN A 135 -3.50 -8.29 -5.29
CA ASN A 135 -2.56 -8.42 -6.38
C ASN A 135 -1.23 -7.78 -5.96
N PRO A 136 -0.13 -8.56 -5.88
CA PRO A 136 1.14 -8.07 -5.38
C PRO A 136 1.66 -6.92 -6.22
N GLY A 137 2.10 -5.88 -5.55
CA GLY A 137 2.52 -4.60 -6.11
C GLY A 137 3.70 -4.00 -5.36
N LYS A 138 4.05 -2.75 -5.70
CA LYS A 138 5.14 -2.02 -5.05
C LYS A 138 4.62 -1.31 -3.81
N ALA A 139 5.46 -1.16 -2.79
CA ALA A 139 5.16 -0.33 -1.64
C ALA A 139 6.35 0.58 -1.36
N THR A 140 6.06 1.83 -1.06
CA THR A 140 7.07 2.82 -0.67
C THR A 140 6.86 3.18 0.78
N PHE A 141 7.90 2.99 1.58
CA PHE A 141 7.93 3.35 3.00
C PHE A 141 8.81 4.56 3.23
N CYS A 142 8.41 5.41 4.17
CA CYS A 142 9.25 6.44 4.73
C CYS A 142 9.93 5.87 5.96
N PHE A 143 11.25 5.93 5.99
CA PHE A 143 12.06 5.36 7.05
C PHE A 143 12.80 6.46 7.80
N ASP A 144 12.62 6.47 9.13
CA ASP A 144 13.40 7.27 10.06
C ASP A 144 14.22 6.33 10.94
N PRO A 145 15.54 6.19 10.69
CA PRO A 145 16.37 5.24 11.40
C PRO A 145 16.54 5.63 12.87
N ASP A 146 16.65 4.62 13.72
CA ASP A 146 17.13 4.82 15.08
C ASP A 146 18.54 5.45 15.04
N PRO A 147 18.89 6.38 15.95
CA PRO A 147 20.22 7.00 15.97
C PRO A 147 21.39 6.00 16.08
N THR A 148 21.13 4.79 16.60
CA THR A 148 22.12 3.71 16.73
C THR A 148 22.20 2.82 15.49
N PHE A 149 21.28 2.96 14.54
CA PHE A 149 21.21 2.18 13.32
C PHE A 149 22.03 2.83 12.19
N THR A 150 22.86 2.05 11.52
CA THR A 150 23.67 2.53 10.39
C THR A 150 23.03 2.09 9.07
N ILE A 151 22.46 3.05 8.32
CA ILE A 151 21.88 2.81 6.99
C ILE A 151 22.98 2.60 5.94
N TYR A 152 22.71 1.70 4.99
CA TYR A 152 23.51 1.61 3.78
C TYR A 152 23.00 2.53 2.66
N ASP A 153 23.92 3.16 1.91
CA ASP A 153 23.60 4.15 0.86
C ASP A 153 22.67 3.61 -0.26
N TYR A 154 22.74 2.32 -0.58
CA TYR A 154 21.87 1.75 -1.62
C TYR A 154 20.40 1.60 -1.19
N ALA A 155 20.10 1.64 0.10
CA ALA A 155 18.71 1.72 0.59
C ALA A 155 18.07 3.10 0.29
N GLN A 156 18.86 4.10 -0.12
CA GLN A 156 18.40 5.47 -0.39
C GLN A 156 17.91 5.70 -1.83
N GLN A 157 18.00 4.70 -2.73
CA GLN A 157 17.69 4.86 -4.15
C GLN A 157 16.17 4.79 -4.44
N GLY A 158 15.43 5.80 -3.97
CA GLY A 158 14.11 6.15 -4.49
C GLY A 158 14.24 7.31 -5.48
N HIS A 159 14.37 7.00 -6.78
CA HIS A 159 14.23 7.98 -7.87
C HIS A 159 12.77 8.07 -8.32
#